data_AF-A0A2N0ATK1-F1
#
_entry.id   AF-A0A2N0ATK1-F1
#
_cell.length_a   1.000
_cell.length_b   1.000
_cell.length_c   1.000
_cell.angle_alpha   90.00
_cell.angle_beta   90.00
_cell.angle_gamma   90.00
#
_symmetry.space_group_name_H-M   'P 1'
#
loop_
_entity.id
_entity.type
_entity.pdbx_description
1 polymer ?
#
loop_
_entity_poly.entity_id
_entity_poly.type
_entity_poly.pdbx_seq_one_letter_code
_entity_poly.pdbx_strand_id
1 'polypeptide(L)'
;MGRTISPYSRQMLQIEENLSDFRRALRKVDQEIYDDLIRIAKLQVQAGVMASLPYPIDSMLLSMMIELKKELNELKKKIPE
;
A
#
# COMPACT_ATOMS: atom_id res chain seq x y z
N MET A 1 10.20 -14.20 -27.83
CA MET A 1 10.09 -14.79 -26.48
C MET A 1 9.39 -13.76 -25.61
N GLY A 2 8.17 -14.07 -25.15
CA GLY A 2 7.32 -13.12 -24.43
C GLY A 2 7.99 -12.63 -23.16
N ARG A 3 7.99 -11.32 -22.93
CA ARG A 3 8.58 -10.69 -21.75
C ARG A 3 7.85 -11.25 -20.52
N THR A 4 8.55 -11.99 -19.66
CA THR A 4 8.02 -12.47 -18.39
C THR A 4 7.52 -11.27 -17.58
N ILE A 5 6.23 -11.23 -17.28
CA ILE A 5 5.67 -10.20 -16.40
C ILE A 5 6.30 -10.41 -15.02
N SER A 6 6.90 -9.35 -14.48
CA SER A 6 7.51 -9.41 -13.15
C SER A 6 6.43 -9.79 -12.11
N PRO A 7 6.71 -10.71 -11.17
CA PRO A 7 5.79 -10.99 -10.07
C PRO A 7 5.36 -9.71 -9.37
N TYR A 8 4.08 -9.61 -8.99
CA TYR A 8 3.52 -8.41 -8.36
C TYR A 8 4.32 -7.98 -7.13
N SER A 9 4.75 -8.92 -6.28
CA SER A 9 5.62 -8.65 -5.12
C SER A 9 6.92 -7.94 -5.49
N ARG A 10 7.53 -8.30 -6.62
CA ARG A 10 8.74 -7.62 -7.12
C ARG A 10 8.43 -6.23 -7.66
N GLN A 11 7.27 -6.04 -8.26
CA GLN A 11 6.84 -4.71 -8.69
C GLN A 11 6.58 -3.78 -7.48
N MET A 12 6.04 -4.31 -6.38
CA MET A 12 5.88 -3.55 -5.13
C MET A 12 7.22 -3.08 -4.56
N LEU A 13 8.24 -3.94 -4.56
CA LEU A 13 9.60 -3.56 -4.14
C LEU A 13 10.14 -2.40 -4.98
N GLN A 14 9.94 -2.43 -6.30
CA GLN A 14 10.36 -1.33 -7.17
C GLN A 14 9.65 -0.02 -6.84
N ILE A 15 8.36 -0.08 -6.50
CA ILE A 15 7.59 1.09 -6.07
C ILE A 15 8.12 1.63 -4.73
N GLU A 16 8.44 0.77 -3.77
CA GLU A 16 9.04 1.18 -2.50
C GLU A 16 10.40 1.86 -2.69
N GLU A 17 11.25 1.31 -3.57
CA GLU A 17 12.52 1.93 -3.96
C GLU A 17 12.31 3.30 -4.59
N ASN A 18 11.35 3.43 -5.51
CA ASN A 18 11.03 4.70 -6.16
C ASN A 18 10.49 5.75 -5.18
N LEU A 19 9.81 5.30 -4.12
CA LEU A 19 9.28 6.16 -3.06
C LEU A 19 10.26 6.40 -1.91
N SER A 20 11.47 5.84 -1.96
CA SER A 20 12.43 5.92 -0.86
C SER A 20 12.84 7.36 -0.53
N ASP A 21 13.09 8.20 -1.53
CA ASP A 21 13.43 9.61 -1.32
C ASP A 21 12.23 10.42 -0.82
N PHE A 22 11.01 10.11 -1.29
CA PHE A 22 9.78 10.68 -0.73
C PHE A 22 9.67 10.37 0.76
N ARG A 23 9.82 9.09 1.14
CA ARG A 23 9.83 8.67 2.55
C ARG A 23 10.91 9.41 3.34
N ARG A 24 12.13 9.52 2.83
CA ARG A 24 13.24 10.21 3.52
C ARG A 24 12.98 11.69 3.76
N ALA A 25 12.21 12.34 2.89
CA ALA A 25 11.82 13.74 3.03
C ALA A 25 10.73 13.99 4.08
N LEU A 26 9.99 12.95 4.51
CA LEU A 26 8.96 13.05 5.53
C LEU A 26 9.55 13.29 6.93
N ARG A 27 8.77 13.91 7.82
CA ARG A 27 9.09 13.99 9.26
C ARG A 27 9.13 12.58 9.85
N LYS A 28 9.83 12.40 10.97
CA LYS A 28 10.00 11.08 11.59
C LYS A 28 8.67 10.37 11.89
N VAL A 29 7.69 11.08 12.42
CA VAL A 29 6.34 10.56 12.69
C VAL A 29 5.65 10.11 11.39
N ASP A 30 5.75 10.92 10.33
CA ASP A 30 5.13 10.61 9.04
C ASP A 30 5.83 9.44 8.33
N GLN A 31 7.13 9.23 8.56
CA GLN A 31 7.85 8.05 8.07
C GLN A 31 7.31 6.75 8.67
N GLU A 32 6.96 6.76 9.96
CA GLU A 32 6.40 5.59 10.63
C GLU A 32 5.01 5.26 10.08
N ILE A 33 4.17 6.29 9.87
CA ILE A 33 2.87 6.14 9.19
C ILE A 33 3.05 5.59 7.77
N TYR A 34 4.01 6.12 7.01
CA TYR A 34 4.33 5.61 5.67
C TYR A 34 4.72 4.13 5.69
N ASP A 35 5.59 3.70 6.62
CA ASP A 35 6.01 2.31 6.73
C ASP A 35 4.83 1.38 7.05
N ASP A 36 3.91 1.84 7.88
CA ASP A 36 2.70 1.11 8.22
C ASP A 36 1.77 0.97 7.00
N LEU A 37 1.58 2.03 6.22
CA LEU A 37 0.81 1.99 4.97
C LEU A 37 1.42 1.02 3.96
N ILE A 38 2.74 1.03 3.76
CA ILE A 38 3.44 0.07 2.89
C ILE A 38 3.22 -1.36 3.38
N ARG A 39 3.25 -1.60 4.70
CA ARG A 39 2.97 -2.92 5.28
C ARG A 39 1.54 -3.36 4.99
N ILE A 40 0.55 -2.48 5.15
CA ILE A 40 -0.86 -2.77 4.82
C ILE A 40 -1.00 -3.19 3.35
N ALA A 41 -0.36 -2.45 2.43
CA ALA A 41 -0.40 -2.80 1.02
C ALA A 41 0.19 -4.19 0.74
N LYS A 42 1.30 -4.56 1.40
CA LYS A 42 1.93 -5.90 1.28
C LYS A 42 1.03 -7.04 1.77
N LEU A 43 0.15 -6.79 2.74
CA LEU A 43 -0.80 -7.81 3.19
C LEU A 43 -1.86 -8.15 2.13
N GLN A 44 -2.09 -7.24 1.18
CA GLN A 44 -3.08 -7.39 0.10
C GLN A 44 -2.46 -7.79 -1.25
N VAL A 45 -1.29 -8.45 -1.25
CA VAL A 45 -0.59 -8.91 -2.46
C VAL A 45 -1.51 -9.71 -3.40
N GLN A 46 -2.36 -10.58 -2.87
CA GLN A 46 -3.25 -11.41 -3.69
C GLN A 46 -4.29 -10.58 -4.46
N ALA A 47 -4.86 -9.56 -3.81
CA ALA A 47 -5.77 -8.64 -4.48
C ALA A 47 -5.07 -7.86 -5.60
N GLY A 48 -3.82 -7.44 -5.36
CA GLY A 48 -3.00 -6.77 -6.37
C GLY A 48 -2.64 -7.65 -7.57
N VAL A 49 -2.28 -8.92 -7.34
CA VAL A 49 -2.05 -9.90 -8.40
C VAL A 49 -3.31 -10.07 -9.26
N MET A 50 -4.48 -10.23 -8.62
CA MET A 50 -5.76 -10.39 -9.33
C MET A 50 -6.16 -9.13 -10.09
N ALA A 51 -5.92 -7.95 -9.53
CA ALA A 51 -6.26 -6.69 -10.19
C ALA A 51 -5.46 -6.48 -11.49
N SER A 52 -4.23 -7.01 -11.57
CA SER A 52 -3.38 -6.97 -12.78
C SER A 52 -3.30 -5.58 -13.42
N LEU A 53 -3.28 -4.53 -12.59
CA LEU A 53 -3.26 -3.15 -13.05
C LEU A 53 -1.91 -2.79 -13.70
N PRO A 54 -1.89 -1.88 -14.70
CA PRO A 54 -0.66 -1.40 -15.32
C PRO A 54 0.30 -0.74 -14.32
N TYR A 55 -0.25 -0.10 -13.28
CA TYR A 55 0.49 0.55 -12.21
C TYR A 55 0.16 -0.10 -10.86
N PRO A 56 1.03 -0.96 -10.31
CA PRO A 56 0.80 -1.65 -9.03
C PRO A 56 0.53 -0.72 -7.84
N ILE A 57 1.02 0.52 -7.91
CA ILE A 57 0.75 1.54 -6.88
C ILE A 57 -0.76 1.80 -6.73
N ASP A 58 -1.57 1.67 -7.78
CA ASP A 58 -3.02 1.88 -7.72
C ASP A 58 -3.69 0.86 -6.78
N SER A 59 -3.35 -0.42 -6.92
CA SER A 59 -3.86 -1.48 -6.04
C SER A 59 -3.25 -1.40 -4.64
N MET A 60 -2.01 -0.92 -4.50
CA MET A 60 -1.41 -0.65 -3.19
C MET A 60 -2.16 0.45 -2.44
N LEU A 61 -2.39 1.59 -3.07
CA LEU A 61 -3.12 2.72 -2.51
C LEU A 61 -4.56 2.35 -2.17
N LEU A 62 -5.25 1.63 -3.05
CA LEU A 62 -6.61 1.15 -2.76
C LEU A 62 -6.64 0.22 -1.54
N SER A 63 -5.66 -0.67 -1.42
CA SER A 63 -5.53 -1.56 -0.26
C SER A 63 -5.32 -0.80 1.04
N MET A 64 -4.45 0.22 1.02
CA MET A 64 -4.23 1.12 2.15
C MET A 64 -5.53 1.85 2.55
N MET A 65 -6.23 2.42 1.57
CA MET A 65 -7.48 3.16 1.79
C MET A 65 -8.58 2.27 2.38
N ILE A 66 -8.69 1.02 1.92
CA ILE A 66 -9.64 0.06 2.48
C ILE A 66 -9.37 -0.19 3.96
N GLU A 67 -8.10 -0.40 4.34
CA GLU A 67 -7.75 -0.67 5.74
C GLU A 67 -8.00 0.56 6.62
N LEU A 68 -7.58 1.74 6.18
CA LEU A 68 -7.89 3.00 6.87
C LEU A 68 -9.40 3.21 7.03
N LYS A 69 -10.20 2.85 6.03
CA LYS A 69 -11.66 2.95 6.11
C LYS A 69 -12.24 1.97 7.13
N LYS A 70 -11.69 0.76 7.25
CA LYS A 70 -12.10 -0.20 8.30
C LYS A 70 -11.78 0.36 9.68
N GLU A 71 -10.56 0.83 9.91
CA GLU A 71 -10.15 1.42 11.18
C GLU A 71 -11.03 2.61 11.55
N LEU A 72 -11.31 3.50 10.60
CA LEU A 72 -12.22 4.63 10.80
C LEU A 72 -13.63 4.16 11.20
N ASN A 73 -14.16 3.13 10.54
CA ASN A 73 -15.48 2.60 10.87
C ASN A 73 -15.48 1.95 12.28
N GLU A 74 -14.41 1.26 12.67
CA GLU A 74 -14.26 0.70 14.01
C GLU A 74 -14.14 1.77 15.09
N LEU A 75 -13.42 2.87 14.81
CA LEU A 75 -13.36 4.02 15.71
C LEU A 75 -14.74 4.68 15.87
N LYS A 76 -15.48 4.85 14.77
CA LYS A 76 -16.85 5.41 14.81
C LYS A 76 -17.80 4.59 15.67
N LYS A 77 -17.69 3.25 15.67
CA LYS A 77 -18.50 2.37 16.53
C LYS A 77 -18.22 2.56 18.03
N LYS A 78 -17.05 3.06 18.39
CA LYS A 78 -16.64 3.27 19.79
C LYS A 78 -17.06 4.63 20.34
N ILE A 79 -17.52 5.54 19.48
CA ILE A 79 -18.03 6.84 19.89
C ILE A 79 -19.54 6.69 20.12
N PRO A 80 -20.04 6.84 21.36
CA PRO A 80 -21.48 6.90 21.61
C PRO A 80 -22.06 8.17 20.94
N GLU A 81 -23.29 8.07 20.42
CA GLU A 81 -24.02 9.22 19.82
C GLU A 81 -24.12 10.42 20.76
#